data_AF-A0A520EYN5-F1
#
_entry.id   AF-A0A520EYN5-F1
#
_cell.length_a   1.000
_cell.length_b   1.000
_cell.length_c   1.000
_cell.angle_alpha   90.00
_cell.angle_beta   90.00
_cell.angle_gamma   90.00
#
_symmetry.space_group_name_H-M   'P 1'
#
loop_
_entity.id
_entity.type
_entity.pdbx_description
1 polymer ?
#
loop_
_entity_poly.entity_id
_entity_poly.type
_entity_poly.pdbx_seq_one_letter_code
_entity_poly.pdbx_strand_id
1 'polypeptide(L)'
;MTFPPPTSTVTRKKWPWITGGIVVAVAVFSFLSPAQDDQSAQATAVSASATPTVAASTTARATSSSSTPVPMSSALALSPVEPAVGGADATAALQQLAGLEIKGRAPKTGYDRDLFGQAWTDDVTVEGGHNGCDTRNDILGRDLDQIVFKPGTGNCAVQSGTLLDPYTGSTISFVRGEGTSNAVQIDHVVALSDAWQKGAQQLDTATRVNFANDPRNLKAVDGPANQQKSD
;
A
#
# COMPACT_ATOMS: atom_id res chain seq x y z
N MET A 1 44.49 -42.25 3.74
CA MET A 1 43.57 -42.80 2.73
C MET A 1 42.79 -41.63 2.17
N THR A 2 43.24 -41.11 1.03
CA THR A 2 42.89 -39.78 0.50
C THR A 2 42.08 -39.99 -0.77
N PHE A 3 40.81 -39.57 -0.77
CA PHE A 3 39.93 -39.69 -1.94
C PHE A 3 40.24 -38.59 -2.96
N PRO A 4 40.34 -38.91 -4.27
CA PRO A 4 40.47 -37.88 -5.30
C PRO A 4 39.12 -37.17 -5.55
N PRO A 5 39.12 -35.90 -5.96
CA PRO A 5 37.91 -35.13 -6.26
C PRO A 5 37.28 -35.54 -7.61
N PRO A 6 35.96 -35.34 -7.79
CA PRO A 6 35.27 -35.67 -9.04
C PRO A 6 35.58 -34.64 -10.14
N THR A 7 36.00 -35.15 -11.31
CA THR A 7 36.12 -34.37 -12.56
C THR A 7 34.76 -34.29 -13.25
N SER A 8 34.12 -33.11 -13.24
CA SER A 8 32.94 -32.82 -14.07
C SER A 8 33.37 -32.15 -15.38
N THR A 9 33.38 -32.91 -16.46
CA THR A 9 33.53 -32.40 -17.83
C THR A 9 32.21 -31.82 -18.32
N VAL A 10 32.13 -30.48 -18.40
CA VAL A 10 31.00 -29.77 -19.03
C VAL A 10 31.20 -29.76 -20.54
N THR A 11 30.48 -30.62 -21.26
CA THR A 11 30.38 -30.59 -22.72
C THR A 11 29.39 -29.50 -23.14
N ARG A 12 29.91 -28.34 -23.59
CA ARG A 12 29.08 -27.29 -24.21
C ARG A 12 28.69 -27.73 -25.62
N LYS A 13 27.43 -28.08 -25.80
CA LYS A 13 26.81 -28.40 -27.09
C LYS A 13 26.63 -27.09 -27.89
N LYS A 14 27.44 -26.89 -28.93
CA LYS A 14 27.31 -25.76 -29.86
C LYS A 14 26.12 -26.02 -30.80
N TRP A 15 25.15 -25.11 -30.81
CA TRP A 15 24.01 -25.12 -31.74
C TRP A 15 24.28 -24.12 -32.86
N PRO A 16 24.18 -24.50 -34.15
CA PRO A 16 24.43 -23.58 -35.24
C PRO A 16 23.24 -22.61 -35.41
N TRP A 17 23.57 -21.34 -35.61
CA TRP A 17 22.61 -20.28 -35.90
C TRP A 17 22.00 -20.49 -37.29
N ILE A 18 20.68 -20.69 -37.34
CA ILE A 18 19.91 -20.66 -38.58
C ILE A 18 19.46 -19.21 -38.79
N THR A 19 20.07 -18.53 -39.75
CA THR A 19 19.59 -17.26 -40.29
C THR A 19 18.37 -17.54 -41.18
N GLY A 20 17.18 -17.38 -40.62
CA GLY A 20 15.91 -17.39 -41.37
C GLY A 20 15.38 -15.97 -41.53
N GLY A 21 15.46 -15.42 -42.73
CA GLY A 21 14.85 -14.14 -43.08
C GLY A 21 13.33 -14.25 -43.11
N ILE A 22 12.65 -13.39 -42.35
CA ILE A 22 11.20 -13.21 -42.45
C ILE A 22 10.95 -12.05 -43.41
N VAL A 23 10.34 -12.36 -44.55
CA VAL A 23 9.79 -11.38 -45.49
C VAL A 23 8.44 -10.93 -44.94
N VAL A 24 8.36 -9.69 -44.44
CA VAL A 24 7.08 -9.06 -44.08
C VAL A 24 6.55 -8.35 -45.32
N ALA A 25 5.51 -8.91 -45.93
CA ALA A 25 4.73 -8.25 -46.97
C ALA A 25 3.82 -7.19 -46.30
N VAL A 26 4.16 -5.92 -46.46
CA VAL A 26 3.33 -4.78 -46.06
C VAL A 26 2.42 -4.42 -47.23
N ALA A 27 1.13 -4.73 -47.12
CA ALA A 27 0.09 -4.23 -48.00
C ALA A 27 -0.61 -3.05 -47.32
N VAL A 28 -0.24 -1.82 -47.70
CA VAL A 28 -0.98 -0.61 -47.32
C VAL A 28 -1.93 -0.28 -48.47
N PHE A 29 -3.22 -0.44 -48.21
CA PHE A 29 -4.29 0.03 -49.09
C PHE A 29 -4.40 1.57 -48.98
N SER A 30 -4.17 2.24 -50.10
CA SER A 30 -4.49 3.65 -50.29
C SER A 30 -6.01 3.82 -50.40
N PHE A 31 -6.60 4.62 -49.51
CA PHE A 31 -7.92 5.21 -49.75
C PHE A 31 -7.82 6.74 -49.72
N LEU A 32 -8.28 7.31 -50.83
CA LEU A 32 -8.40 8.71 -51.18
C LEU A 32 -9.51 9.38 -50.34
N SER A 33 -9.26 10.61 -49.89
CA SER A 33 -10.21 11.51 -49.21
C SER A 33 -11.46 11.85 -50.04
N PRO A 34 -12.45 12.49 -49.41
CA PRO A 34 -12.58 13.94 -49.66
C PRO A 34 -12.81 14.79 -48.39
N ALA A 35 -12.61 16.09 -48.59
CA ALA A 35 -12.60 17.17 -47.62
C ALA A 35 -13.99 17.78 -47.33
N GLN A 36 -13.98 18.78 -46.43
CA GLN A 36 -14.98 19.84 -46.14
C GLN A 36 -16.00 19.50 -45.01
N ASP A 37 -16.38 20.40 -44.09
CA ASP A 37 -16.29 21.87 -43.99
C ASP A 37 -16.15 22.35 -42.53
N ASP A 38 -15.72 23.61 -42.39
CA ASP A 38 -15.81 24.52 -41.24
C ASP A 38 -17.12 24.44 -40.42
N GLN A 39 -17.03 24.68 -39.09
CA GLN A 39 -17.80 25.74 -38.41
C GLN A 39 -17.32 25.95 -36.96
N SER A 40 -16.92 27.19 -36.67
CA SER A 40 -16.84 27.77 -35.33
C SER A 40 -18.21 27.80 -34.65
N ALA A 41 -18.24 27.53 -33.35
CA ALA A 41 -19.24 28.12 -32.47
C ALA A 41 -18.62 28.37 -31.09
N GLN A 42 -18.39 29.66 -30.80
CA GLN A 42 -18.20 30.19 -29.45
C GLN A 42 -19.50 30.03 -28.67
N ALA A 43 -19.42 29.70 -27.39
CA ALA A 43 -20.48 30.00 -26.43
C ALA A 43 -19.87 30.40 -25.08
N THR A 44 -20.21 31.63 -24.71
CA THR A 44 -19.92 32.37 -23.50
C THR A 44 -20.57 31.78 -22.24
N ALA A 45 -20.00 32.18 -21.10
CA ALA A 45 -20.41 31.96 -19.71
C ALA A 45 -21.90 32.20 -19.40
N VAL A 46 -22.39 31.71 -18.24
CA VAL A 46 -22.84 32.51 -17.06
C VAL A 46 -23.23 31.56 -15.89
N SER A 47 -22.84 31.96 -14.67
CA SER A 47 -23.27 31.49 -13.35
C SER A 47 -24.78 31.27 -13.15
N ALA A 48 -25.15 30.33 -12.27
CA ALA A 48 -26.30 30.54 -11.40
C ALA A 48 -26.15 29.73 -10.09
N SER A 49 -26.03 30.48 -9.00
CA SER A 49 -26.17 30.06 -7.61
C SER A 49 -27.65 29.86 -7.30
N ALA A 50 -28.01 28.77 -6.61
CA ALA A 50 -29.36 28.57 -6.10
C ALA A 50 -29.29 27.99 -4.68
N THR A 51 -29.48 28.88 -3.70
CA THR A 51 -29.88 28.60 -2.32
C THR A 51 -31.28 27.97 -2.26
N PRO A 52 -31.53 26.97 -1.40
CA PRO A 52 -32.87 26.63 -1.00
C PRO A 52 -33.27 27.32 0.31
N THR A 53 -34.42 27.97 0.24
CA THR A 53 -35.19 28.64 1.28
C THR A 53 -35.63 27.69 2.40
N VAL A 54 -35.54 28.17 3.64
CA VAL A 54 -36.08 27.56 4.85
C VAL A 54 -37.60 27.74 4.89
N ALA A 55 -38.34 26.66 5.08
CA ALA A 55 -39.76 26.69 5.45
C ALA A 55 -39.97 25.83 6.69
N ALA A 56 -40.33 26.49 7.79
CA ALA A 56 -40.77 25.87 9.04
C ALA A 56 -42.25 25.48 8.93
N SER A 57 -42.60 24.29 9.43
CA SER A 57 -43.98 23.90 9.76
C SER A 57 -43.98 23.15 11.09
N THR A 58 -44.79 23.68 11.99
CA THR A 58 -44.99 23.29 13.38
C THR A 58 -46.04 22.16 13.49
N THR A 59 -45.90 21.34 14.53
CA THR A 59 -46.95 20.82 15.45
C THR A 59 -47.11 19.29 15.54
N ALA A 60 -46.76 18.81 16.75
CA ALA A 60 -47.32 17.73 17.57
C ALA A 60 -47.43 16.29 17.03
N ARG A 61 -46.85 15.35 17.80
CA ARG A 61 -47.63 14.41 18.63
C ARG A 61 -46.71 13.65 19.58
N ALA A 62 -46.73 14.03 20.86
CA ALA A 62 -46.21 13.20 21.93
C ALA A 62 -47.12 11.97 22.07
N THR A 63 -46.55 10.78 21.89
CA THR A 63 -47.21 9.52 22.23
C THR A 63 -46.31 8.77 23.19
N SER A 64 -46.77 8.67 24.42
CA SER A 64 -46.15 7.91 25.50
C SER A 64 -46.23 6.43 25.20
N SER A 65 -45.07 5.78 25.06
CA SER A 65 -44.95 4.33 25.05
C SER A 65 -44.07 3.91 26.21
N SER A 66 -44.74 3.43 27.26
CA SER A 66 -44.17 2.72 28.38
C SER A 66 -43.49 1.44 27.88
N SER A 67 -42.18 1.32 28.09
CA SER A 67 -41.49 0.03 28.10
C SER A 67 -40.63 -0.06 29.36
N THR A 68 -41.06 -0.94 30.26
CA THR A 68 -40.36 -1.51 31.42
C THR A 68 -38.84 -1.62 31.23
N PRO A 69 -38.01 -1.21 32.21
CA PRO A 69 -36.58 -1.47 32.17
C PRO A 69 -36.33 -2.95 32.46
N VAL A 70 -35.82 -3.65 31.47
CA VAL A 70 -35.20 -4.97 31.64
C VAL A 70 -33.86 -4.74 32.33
N PRO A 71 -33.52 -5.43 33.44
CA PRO A 71 -32.19 -5.29 34.01
C PRO A 71 -31.17 -5.91 33.05
N MET A 72 -30.44 -5.06 32.32
CA MET A 72 -29.18 -5.44 31.69
C MET A 72 -28.17 -5.68 32.80
N SER A 73 -28.16 -6.91 33.33
CA SER A 73 -27.08 -7.39 34.17
C SER A 73 -26.33 -8.49 33.42
N SER A 74 -25.51 -8.06 32.47
CA SER A 74 -24.32 -8.80 32.04
C SER A 74 -23.19 -7.79 31.94
N ALA A 75 -22.67 -7.39 33.10
CA ALA A 75 -21.31 -6.90 33.17
C ALA A 75 -20.42 -8.08 32.79
N LEU A 76 -20.05 -8.16 31.51
CA LEU A 76 -18.83 -8.85 31.14
C LEU A 76 -17.73 -8.13 31.92
N ALA A 77 -17.18 -8.83 32.91
CA ALA A 77 -15.98 -8.39 33.59
C ALA A 77 -14.93 -8.14 32.50
N LEU A 78 -14.65 -6.88 32.19
CA LEU A 78 -13.40 -6.52 31.57
C LEU A 78 -12.35 -6.93 32.59
N SER A 79 -11.69 -8.05 32.32
CA SER A 79 -10.41 -8.35 32.94
C SER A 79 -9.56 -7.08 32.79
N PRO A 80 -9.01 -6.51 33.88
CA PRO A 80 -8.07 -5.42 33.77
C PRO A 80 -6.98 -5.84 32.79
N VAL A 81 -6.80 -5.07 31.73
CA VAL A 81 -5.55 -5.13 30.97
C VAL A 81 -4.50 -4.66 31.96
N GLU A 82 -3.80 -5.62 32.57
CA GLU A 82 -2.57 -5.34 33.32
C GLU A 82 -1.71 -4.47 32.41
N PRO A 83 -1.34 -3.23 32.82
CA PRO A 83 -0.46 -2.42 32.01
C PRO A 83 0.85 -3.21 31.86
N ALA A 84 1.22 -3.51 30.62
CA ALA A 84 2.55 -4.03 30.35
C ALA A 84 3.56 -3.06 30.98
N VAL A 85 4.27 -3.54 32.00
CA VAL A 85 5.61 -3.13 32.46
C VAL A 85 6.23 -1.95 31.69
N GLY A 86 6.64 -0.81 32.25
CA GLY A 86 6.49 -0.20 33.56
C GLY A 86 6.78 1.30 33.45
N GLY A 87 6.31 2.13 34.40
CA GLY A 87 6.43 3.60 34.33
C GLY A 87 7.86 4.17 34.23
N ALA A 88 8.88 3.36 34.55
CA ALA A 88 10.28 3.71 34.36
C ALA A 88 10.68 3.81 32.88
N ASP A 89 10.16 2.91 32.03
CA ASP A 89 10.46 2.91 30.59
C ASP A 89 9.76 4.07 29.87
N ALA A 90 8.52 4.39 30.27
CA ALA A 90 7.80 5.53 29.73
C ALA A 90 8.47 6.87 30.10
N THR A 91 8.95 7.00 31.34
CA THR A 91 9.66 8.22 31.79
C THR A 91 11.00 8.38 31.06
N ALA A 92 11.76 7.30 30.89
CA ALA A 92 13.00 7.32 30.13
C ALA A 92 12.76 7.68 28.64
N ALA A 93 11.74 7.10 28.02
CA ALA A 93 11.36 7.42 26.64
C ALA A 93 10.96 8.90 26.48
N LEU A 94 10.20 9.46 27.42
CA LEU A 94 9.83 10.89 27.41
C LEU A 94 11.06 11.80 27.58
N GLN A 95 12.01 11.43 28.43
CA GLN A 95 13.26 12.18 28.57
C GLN A 95 14.11 12.14 27.30
N GLN A 96 14.19 10.98 26.64
CA GLN A 96 14.85 10.86 25.34
C GLN A 96 14.16 11.71 24.26
N LEU A 97 12.82 11.65 24.19
CA LEU A 97 12.02 12.44 23.28
C LEU A 97 12.23 13.95 23.49
N ALA A 98 12.27 14.40 24.75
CA ALA A 98 12.53 15.79 25.10
C ALA A 98 13.95 16.26 24.72
N GLY A 99 14.89 15.33 24.57
CA GLY A 99 16.26 15.60 24.13
C GLY A 99 16.45 15.64 22.61
N LEU A 100 15.43 15.28 21.81
CA LEU A 100 15.54 15.31 20.36
C LEU A 100 15.52 16.75 19.83
N GLU A 101 16.51 17.10 19.01
CA GLU A 101 16.54 18.38 18.33
C GLU A 101 15.45 18.44 17.26
N ILE A 102 14.62 19.48 17.30
CA ILE A 102 13.61 19.73 16.28
C ILE A 102 14.29 20.42 15.09
N LYS A 103 14.36 19.71 13.96
CA LYS A 103 14.87 20.23 12.69
C LYS A 103 13.72 20.57 11.74
N GLY A 104 13.98 21.51 10.83
CA GLY A 104 13.11 21.75 9.67
C GLY A 104 13.25 20.66 8.59
N ARG A 105 12.49 20.82 7.50
CA ARG A 105 12.51 19.93 6.34
C ARG A 105 13.75 20.23 5.46
N ALA A 106 14.54 19.21 5.13
CA ALA A 106 15.60 19.29 4.13
C ALA A 106 15.01 19.29 2.70
N PRO A 107 15.74 19.77 1.67
CA PRO A 107 15.23 19.74 0.30
C PRO A 107 14.99 18.31 -0.21
N LYS A 108 14.02 18.13 -1.12
CA LYS A 108 13.75 16.87 -1.86
C LYS A 108 14.78 16.61 -2.97
N THR A 109 15.78 17.47 -3.13
CA THR A 109 16.82 17.34 -4.16
C THR A 109 17.53 15.99 -4.05
N GLY A 110 17.71 15.32 -5.19
CA GLY A 110 18.37 14.01 -5.25
C GLY A 110 17.52 12.84 -4.77
N TYR A 111 16.25 13.06 -4.41
CA TYR A 111 15.33 11.96 -4.12
C TYR A 111 15.03 11.16 -5.38
N ASP A 112 15.23 9.85 -5.27
CA ASP A 112 14.72 8.84 -6.18
C ASP A 112 14.23 7.68 -5.31
N ARG A 113 13.06 7.11 -5.65
CA ARG A 113 12.46 6.00 -4.90
C ARG A 113 13.38 4.77 -4.95
N ASP A 114 14.12 4.58 -6.03
CA ASP A 114 15.02 3.45 -6.23
C ASP A 114 16.22 3.48 -5.24
N LEU A 115 16.48 4.62 -4.58
CA LEU A 115 17.48 4.72 -3.51
C LEU A 115 17.09 3.96 -2.24
N PHE A 116 15.82 3.55 -2.14
CA PHE A 116 15.30 2.66 -1.10
C PHE A 116 15.30 1.18 -1.53
N GLY A 117 15.91 0.88 -2.68
CA GLY A 117 16.08 -0.46 -3.23
C GLY A 117 14.82 -1.07 -3.82
N GLN A 118 14.87 -2.38 -4.03
CA GLN A 118 13.76 -3.11 -4.66
C GLN A 118 12.51 -3.07 -3.76
N ALA A 119 11.40 -2.65 -4.35
CA ALA A 119 10.12 -2.65 -3.65
C ALA A 119 9.72 -4.08 -3.26
N TRP A 120 9.29 -4.23 -2.00
CA TRP A 120 8.77 -5.47 -1.44
C TRP A 120 9.78 -6.61 -1.39
N THR A 121 11.06 -6.29 -1.24
CA THR A 121 12.11 -7.33 -1.17
C THR A 121 12.06 -8.09 0.14
N ASP A 122 12.21 -9.41 0.07
CA ASP A 122 12.45 -10.28 1.23
C ASP A 122 13.91 -10.17 1.73
N ASP A 123 14.80 -9.56 0.95
CA ASP A 123 16.23 -9.39 1.27
C ASP A 123 16.45 -8.22 2.24
N VAL A 124 15.85 -8.31 3.44
CA VAL A 124 15.93 -7.31 4.52
C VAL A 124 16.18 -7.95 5.87
N THR A 125 16.74 -7.19 6.82
CA THR A 125 17.03 -7.69 8.18
C THR A 125 15.99 -7.28 9.22
N VAL A 126 14.91 -6.60 8.80
CA VAL A 126 13.78 -6.21 9.65
C VAL A 126 12.78 -7.36 9.79
N GLU A 127 11.76 -7.16 10.61
CA GLU A 127 10.67 -8.13 10.77
C GLU A 127 10.07 -8.52 9.42
N GLY A 128 9.85 -9.81 9.20
CA GLY A 128 9.35 -10.34 7.92
C GLY A 128 10.42 -10.62 6.88
N GLY A 129 11.67 -10.21 7.08
CA GLY A 129 12.76 -10.49 6.13
C GLY A 129 13.28 -11.93 6.16
N HIS A 130 13.77 -12.38 5.01
CA HIS A 130 14.30 -13.71 4.72
C HIS A 130 13.38 -14.86 5.12
N ASN A 131 12.06 -14.65 5.05
CA ASN A 131 11.07 -15.67 5.41
C ASN A 131 10.55 -16.45 4.19
N GLY A 132 10.96 -16.07 2.97
CA GLY A 132 10.51 -16.66 1.71
C GLY A 132 9.30 -15.96 1.08
N CYS A 133 8.85 -14.85 1.65
CA CYS A 133 7.76 -14.01 1.19
C CYS A 133 8.22 -12.62 0.81
N ASP A 134 7.67 -12.08 -0.28
CA ASP A 134 7.82 -10.65 -0.53
C ASP A 134 7.09 -9.85 0.56
N THR A 135 7.65 -8.70 0.94
CA THR A 135 7.11 -7.87 2.02
C THR A 135 5.65 -7.51 1.78
N ARG A 136 5.23 -7.32 0.53
CA ARG A 136 3.83 -7.00 0.22
C ARG A 136 2.91 -8.12 0.68
N ASN A 137 3.28 -9.37 0.45
CA ASN A 137 2.50 -10.52 0.88
C ASN A 137 2.51 -10.68 2.41
N ASP A 138 3.61 -10.34 3.10
CA ASP A 138 3.62 -10.29 4.56
C ASP A 138 2.63 -9.26 5.11
N ILE A 139 2.60 -8.05 4.53
CA ILE A 139 1.67 -7.01 4.98
C ILE A 139 0.22 -7.36 4.64
N LEU A 140 -0.05 -7.92 3.47
CA LEU A 140 -1.40 -8.42 3.14
C LEU A 140 -1.82 -9.55 4.08
N GLY A 141 -0.92 -10.47 4.41
CA GLY A 141 -1.17 -11.57 5.33
C GLY A 141 -1.42 -11.11 6.78
N ARG A 142 -0.83 -9.98 7.16
CA ARG A 142 -1.02 -9.35 8.48
C ARG A 142 -2.31 -8.54 8.58
N ASP A 143 -2.61 -7.73 7.55
CA ASP A 143 -3.63 -6.68 7.63
C ASP A 143 -5.00 -7.07 7.05
N LEU A 144 -5.10 -8.15 6.27
CA LEU A 144 -6.37 -8.63 5.73
C LEU A 144 -7.04 -9.64 6.67
N ASP A 145 -8.37 -9.62 6.69
CA ASP A 145 -9.19 -10.66 7.29
C ASP A 145 -9.63 -11.69 6.24
N GLN A 146 -10.08 -12.87 6.69
CA GLN A 146 -10.65 -13.93 5.84
C GLN A 146 -9.72 -14.29 4.66
N ILE A 147 -8.42 -14.39 4.94
CA ILE A 147 -7.38 -14.55 3.93
C ILE A 147 -7.45 -15.93 3.27
N VAL A 148 -7.28 -15.95 1.94
CA VAL A 148 -7.00 -17.16 1.17
C VAL A 148 -5.61 -17.04 0.57
N PHE A 149 -4.73 -17.99 0.91
CA PHE A 149 -3.40 -18.09 0.33
C PHE A 149 -3.41 -19.00 -0.91
N LYS A 150 -2.47 -18.75 -1.83
CA LYS A 150 -2.21 -19.63 -2.96
C LYS A 150 -1.67 -20.97 -2.44
N PRO A 151 -2.30 -22.10 -2.81
CA PRO A 151 -1.81 -23.42 -2.44
C PRO A 151 -0.36 -23.65 -2.89
N GLY A 152 0.42 -24.36 -2.07
CA GLY A 152 1.82 -24.68 -2.36
C GLY A 152 2.81 -23.54 -2.13
N THR A 153 2.38 -22.42 -1.54
CA THR A 153 3.27 -21.28 -1.21
C THR A 153 3.64 -21.17 0.27
N GLY A 154 3.17 -22.08 1.13
CA GLY A 154 3.47 -22.03 2.57
C GLY A 154 2.84 -20.84 3.29
N ASN A 155 1.60 -20.48 2.95
CA ASN A 155 0.88 -19.32 3.49
C ASN A 155 1.55 -17.98 3.19
N CYS A 156 2.09 -17.86 1.97
CA CYS A 156 2.85 -16.70 1.56
C CYS A 156 2.06 -15.84 0.57
N ALA A 157 1.77 -16.36 -0.64
CA ALA A 157 1.13 -15.56 -1.66
C ALA A 157 -0.38 -15.40 -1.39
N VAL A 158 -0.81 -14.21 -0.98
CA VAL A 158 -2.21 -13.88 -0.73
C VAL A 158 -2.98 -13.78 -2.05
N GLN A 159 -4.10 -14.52 -2.15
CA GLN A 159 -5.01 -14.53 -3.30
C GLN A 159 -6.26 -13.71 -3.07
N SER A 160 -6.79 -13.69 -1.86
CA SER A 160 -7.92 -12.85 -1.50
C SER A 160 -7.99 -12.60 0.00
N GLY A 161 -8.77 -11.62 0.40
CA GLY A 161 -9.08 -11.27 1.79
C GLY A 161 -10.00 -10.07 1.85
N THR A 162 -10.28 -9.59 3.05
CA THR A 162 -11.09 -8.40 3.29
C THR A 162 -10.24 -7.40 4.06
N LEU A 163 -10.11 -6.19 3.53
CA LEU A 163 -9.46 -5.09 4.21
C LEU A 163 -10.50 -4.28 4.98
N LEU A 164 -10.28 -4.10 6.28
CA LEU A 164 -10.90 -3.01 7.05
C LEU A 164 -9.95 -1.82 6.99
N ASP A 165 -10.19 -0.92 6.05
CA ASP A 165 -9.23 0.12 5.70
C ASP A 165 -9.08 1.16 6.83
N PRO A 166 -7.87 1.33 7.38
CA PRO A 166 -7.67 2.23 8.52
C PRO A 166 -7.76 3.72 8.16
N TYR A 167 -7.67 4.08 6.86
CA TYR A 167 -7.63 5.48 6.43
C TYR A 167 -9.03 6.04 6.14
N THR A 168 -9.89 5.26 5.50
CA THR A 168 -11.23 5.66 5.09
C THR A 168 -12.33 5.06 5.96
N GLY A 169 -12.01 4.02 6.76
CA GLY A 169 -13.00 3.24 7.50
C GLY A 169 -13.85 2.31 6.62
N SER A 170 -13.55 2.22 5.32
CA SER A 170 -14.28 1.38 4.37
C SER A 170 -13.88 -0.09 4.49
N THR A 171 -14.78 -0.99 4.10
CA THR A 171 -14.48 -2.41 3.91
C THR A 171 -14.23 -2.69 2.43
N ILE A 172 -13.08 -3.26 2.09
CA ILE A 172 -12.66 -3.49 0.70
C ILE A 172 -12.35 -4.98 0.50
N SER A 173 -13.01 -5.62 -0.46
CA SER A 173 -12.68 -6.99 -0.85
C SER A 173 -11.43 -7.00 -1.73
N PHE A 174 -10.38 -7.66 -1.26
CA PHE A 174 -9.16 -7.92 -2.01
C PHE A 174 -9.25 -9.27 -2.73
N VAL A 175 -8.97 -9.26 -4.02
CA VAL A 175 -8.78 -10.43 -4.89
C VAL A 175 -7.61 -10.13 -5.82
N ARG A 176 -6.54 -10.91 -5.73
CA ARG A 176 -5.36 -10.73 -6.59
C ARG A 176 -5.78 -10.76 -8.07
N GLY A 177 -5.44 -9.70 -8.79
CA GLY A 177 -5.85 -9.51 -10.18
C GLY A 177 -6.14 -8.07 -10.56
N GLU A 178 -6.39 -7.87 -11.85
CA GLU A 178 -6.69 -6.57 -12.44
C GLU A 178 -8.07 -6.09 -11.96
N GLY A 179 -8.08 -5.06 -11.10
CA GLY A 179 -9.28 -4.55 -10.45
C GLY A 179 -9.03 -4.21 -8.99
N THR A 180 -8.99 -5.21 -8.12
CA THR A 180 -8.90 -4.95 -6.67
C THR A 180 -7.46 -4.87 -6.14
N SER A 181 -6.46 -5.38 -6.88
CA SER A 181 -5.06 -5.24 -6.46
C SER A 181 -4.56 -3.79 -6.49
N ASN A 182 -5.19 -2.93 -7.29
CA ASN A 182 -4.95 -1.49 -7.28
C ASN A 182 -5.81 -0.77 -6.23
N ALA A 183 -6.94 -1.38 -5.84
CA ALA A 183 -7.82 -0.88 -4.79
C ALA A 183 -7.25 -1.10 -3.38
N VAL A 184 -6.40 -2.13 -3.19
CA VAL A 184 -5.62 -2.31 -1.95
C VAL A 184 -4.13 -2.15 -2.24
N GLN A 185 -3.53 -1.12 -1.67
CA GLN A 185 -2.10 -0.83 -1.79
C GLN A 185 -1.40 -1.02 -0.45
N ILE A 186 -0.08 -1.18 -0.48
CA ILE A 186 0.74 -1.12 0.72
C ILE A 186 1.31 0.30 0.79
N ASP A 187 0.84 1.07 1.75
CA ASP A 187 1.31 2.42 2.02
C ASP A 187 2.53 2.39 2.94
N HIS A 188 3.44 3.32 2.67
CA HIS A 188 4.48 3.73 3.61
C HIS A 188 3.91 4.81 4.53
N VAL A 189 3.55 4.46 5.77
CA VAL A 189 2.93 5.38 6.76
C VAL A 189 3.70 6.69 6.84
N VAL A 190 5.03 6.60 6.96
CA VAL A 190 5.98 7.67 6.63
C VAL A 190 6.43 7.46 5.19
N ALA A 191 5.96 8.34 4.30
CA ALA A 191 6.28 8.30 2.88
C ALA A 191 7.80 8.38 2.64
N LEU A 192 8.30 7.68 1.61
CA LEU A 192 9.74 7.59 1.35
C LEU A 192 10.36 8.96 1.00
N SER A 193 9.62 9.84 0.34
CA SER A 193 10.09 11.19 0.03
C SER A 193 10.07 12.12 1.25
N ASP A 194 9.14 11.93 2.18
CA ASP A 194 9.16 12.61 3.46
C ASP A 194 10.34 12.14 4.32
N ALA A 195 10.59 10.84 4.36
CA ALA A 195 11.75 10.26 5.04
C ALA A 195 13.07 10.82 4.49
N TRP A 196 13.21 10.94 3.17
CA TRP A 196 14.36 11.56 2.52
C TRP A 196 14.65 12.96 3.07
N GLN A 197 13.63 13.82 3.07
CA GLN A 197 13.70 15.19 3.53
C GLN A 197 13.86 15.32 5.06
N LYS A 198 13.63 14.24 5.81
CA LYS A 198 13.78 14.18 7.27
C LYS A 198 15.05 13.45 7.72
N GLY A 199 15.93 13.07 6.80
CA GLY A 199 17.26 12.55 7.13
C GLY A 199 17.61 11.22 6.46
N ALA A 200 16.68 10.54 5.80
CA ALA A 200 16.98 9.26 5.14
C ALA A 200 18.01 9.38 4.00
N GLN A 201 18.24 10.60 3.50
CA GLN A 201 19.34 10.89 2.56
C GLN A 201 20.74 10.61 3.14
N GLN A 202 20.89 10.60 4.46
CA GLN A 202 22.16 10.33 5.16
C GLN A 202 22.33 8.86 5.54
N LEU A 203 21.27 8.06 5.46
CA LEU A 203 21.32 6.64 5.75
C LEU A 203 22.10 5.92 4.65
N ASP A 204 22.78 4.84 5.03
CA ASP A 204 23.32 3.92 4.04
C ASP A 204 22.18 3.18 3.31
N THR A 205 22.52 2.56 2.17
CA THR A 205 21.54 1.89 1.32
C THR A 205 20.82 0.75 2.05
N ALA A 206 21.52 -0.06 2.84
CA ALA A 206 20.89 -1.20 3.53
C ALA A 206 19.87 -0.69 4.57
N THR A 207 20.19 0.37 5.29
CA THR A 207 19.27 1.00 6.24
C THR A 207 18.04 1.60 5.53
N ARG A 208 18.20 2.22 4.34
CA ARG A 208 17.04 2.67 3.54
C ARG A 208 16.17 1.51 3.05
N VAL A 209 16.78 0.43 2.60
CA VAL A 209 16.06 -0.78 2.16
C VAL A 209 15.25 -1.37 3.31
N ASN A 210 15.86 -1.49 4.49
CA ASN A 210 15.19 -1.92 5.70
C ASN A 210 14.02 -0.97 6.07
N PHE A 211 14.22 0.34 6.03
CA PHE A 211 13.16 1.32 6.31
C PHE A 211 11.97 1.19 5.35
N ALA A 212 12.22 0.93 4.07
CA ALA A 212 11.16 0.80 3.06
C ALA A 212 10.40 -0.53 3.13
N ASN A 213 10.94 -1.55 3.82
CA ASN A 213 10.32 -2.86 3.93
C ASN A 213 9.99 -3.25 5.40
N ASP A 214 10.13 -2.32 6.35
CA ASP A 214 9.78 -2.56 7.76
C ASP A 214 8.25 -2.57 7.96
N PRO A 215 7.66 -3.67 8.46
CA PRO A 215 6.23 -3.75 8.73
C PRO A 215 5.67 -2.63 9.62
N ARG A 216 6.50 -2.01 10.48
CA ARG A 216 6.09 -0.87 11.32
C ARG A 216 5.78 0.39 10.52
N ASN A 217 6.39 0.53 9.34
CA ASN A 217 6.14 1.64 8.42
C ASN A 217 5.20 1.26 7.27
N LEU A 218 4.69 0.03 7.22
CA LEU A 218 3.86 -0.45 6.12
C LEU A 218 2.44 -0.75 6.57
N LYS A 219 1.45 -0.43 5.72
CA LYS A 219 0.04 -0.72 5.99
C LYS A 219 -0.71 -1.05 4.70
N ALA A 220 -1.53 -2.10 4.71
CA ALA A 220 -2.51 -2.31 3.63
C ALA A 220 -3.63 -1.27 3.77
N VAL A 221 -3.90 -0.52 2.70
CA VAL A 221 -4.85 0.60 2.69
C VAL A 221 -5.59 0.73 1.36
N ASP A 222 -6.64 1.54 1.34
CA ASP A 222 -7.32 1.97 0.12
C ASP A 222 -6.36 2.65 -0.87
N GLY A 223 -6.39 2.19 -2.12
CA GLY A 223 -5.49 2.64 -3.17
C GLY A 223 -5.65 4.11 -3.55
N PRO A 224 -6.87 4.60 -3.82
CA PRO A 224 -7.12 6.04 -4.02
C PRO A 224 -6.67 6.91 -2.85
N ALA A 225 -6.93 6.52 -1.60
CA ALA A 225 -6.47 7.25 -0.42
C ALA A 225 -4.94 7.33 -0.35
N ASN A 226 -4.25 6.22 -0.62
CA ASN A 226 -2.79 6.20 -0.70
C ASN A 226 -2.24 7.12 -1.80
N GLN A 227 -2.84 7.09 -2.99
CA GLN A 227 -2.44 7.95 -4.11
C GLN A 227 -2.65 9.43 -3.79
N GLN A 228 -3.70 9.78 -3.04
CA GLN A 228 -3.95 11.14 -2.60
C GLN A 228 -2.92 11.63 -1.57
N LYS A 229 -2.48 10.75 -0.66
CA LYS A 229 -1.39 11.04 0.30
C LYS A 229 -0.08 11.40 -0.41
N SER A 230 0.20 10.70 -1.51
CA SER A 230 1.43 10.86 -2.29
C SER A 230 2.71 10.52 -1.49
N ASP A 231 3.84 10.77 -2.14
CA ASP A 231 5.20 10.55 -1.64
C ASP A 231 5.78 11.80 -0.97
#